data_AF-A0A7K1DW86-F1
#
_entry.id   AF-A0A7K1DW86-F1
#
_cell.length_a   1.000
_cell.length_b   1.000
_cell.length_c   1.000
_cell.angle_alpha   90.00
_cell.angle_beta   90.00
_cell.angle_gamma   90.00
#
_symmetry.space_group_name_H-M   'P 1'
#
loop_
_entity.id
_entity.type
_entity.pdbx_description
1 polymer ?
#
loop_
_entity_poly.entity_id
_entity_poly.type
_entity_poly.pdbx_seq_one_letter_code
_entity_poly.pdbx_strand_id
1 'polypeptide(L)'
;VVFVENLEDVGLLEEPPVVRPRDSYPEGVNVEFVQITGERELSMRVYERGSGETRSCGTGTCAVALAASIHTKSRLPITWVINPPGGRLEVTIDAHSNAVLVGPAVLIKDVDISEYLIA
;
A
#
# COMPACT_ATOMS: atom_id res chain seq x y z
N VAL A 1 2.29 6.41 -5.18
CA VAL A 1 2.40 7.13 -3.89
C VAL A 1 2.22 8.64 -4.07
N VAL A 2 1.19 9.19 -3.44
CA VAL A 2 0.83 10.62 -3.38
C VAL A 2 0.74 11.00 -1.91
N PHE A 3 1.53 11.98 -1.48
CA PHE A 3 1.46 12.52 -0.12
C PHE A 3 0.35 13.58 -0.05
N VAL A 4 -0.53 13.45 0.93
CA VAL A 4 -1.65 14.37 1.18
C VAL A 4 -1.59 14.89 2.61
N GLU A 5 -2.17 16.06 2.86
CA GLU A 5 -2.28 16.64 4.20
C GLU A 5 -3.35 15.91 5.03
N ASN A 6 -4.48 15.56 4.41
CA ASN A 6 -5.57 14.79 5.01
C ASN A 6 -6.08 13.72 4.03
N LEU A 7 -6.21 12.47 4.49
CA LEU A 7 -6.77 11.37 3.69
C LEU A 7 -8.26 11.52 3.38
N GLU A 8 -9.00 12.32 4.15
CA GLU A 8 -10.40 12.62 3.90
C GLU A 8 -10.59 13.39 2.58
N ASP A 9 -9.60 14.18 2.18
CA ASP A 9 -9.65 15.01 0.96
C ASP A 9 -9.53 14.18 -0.33
N VAL A 10 -9.10 12.92 -0.22
CA VAL A 10 -9.03 11.98 -1.35
C VAL A 10 -10.42 11.67 -1.90
N GLY A 11 -11.47 11.83 -1.08
CA GLY A 11 -12.84 11.53 -1.45
C GLY A 11 -13.09 10.03 -1.66
N LEU A 12 -14.12 9.73 -2.46
CA LEU A 12 -14.46 8.36 -2.83
C LEU A 12 -13.52 7.87 -3.94
N LEU A 13 -13.00 6.67 -3.77
CA LEU A 13 -12.10 6.00 -4.73
C LEU A 13 -12.86 4.98 -5.59
N GLU A 14 -14.06 5.37 -6.06
CA GLU A 14 -14.93 4.53 -6.90
C GLU A 14 -14.40 4.42 -8.34
N GLU A 15 -13.75 5.49 -8.83
CA GLU A 15 -13.14 5.53 -10.16
C GLU A 15 -11.60 5.55 -10.08
N PRO A 16 -10.90 5.04 -11.11
CA PRO A 16 -9.44 5.11 -11.16
C PRO A 16 -8.94 6.55 -11.07
N PRO A 17 -8.00 6.87 -10.15
CA PRO A 17 -7.36 8.17 -10.11
C PRO A 17 -6.64 8.48 -11.42
N VAL A 18 -6.76 9.72 -11.88
CA VAL A 18 -6.08 10.17 -13.10
C VAL A 18 -4.60 10.41 -12.80
N VAL A 19 -3.74 9.55 -13.33
CA VAL A 19 -2.29 9.73 -13.27
C VAL A 19 -1.80 10.31 -14.59
N ARG A 20 -0.96 11.36 -14.53
CA ARG A 20 -0.40 12.03 -15.71
C ARG A 20 1.12 11.97 -15.71
N PRO A 21 1.75 11.77 -16.89
CA PRO A 21 1.09 11.52 -18.18
C PRO A 21 0.48 10.11 -18.25
N ARG A 22 -0.65 9.99 -18.96
CA ARG A 22 -1.43 8.73 -18.99
C ARG A 22 -0.60 7.57 -19.58
N ASP A 23 0.26 7.88 -20.53
CA ASP A 23 1.10 6.90 -21.23
C ASP A 23 2.27 6.38 -20.37
N SER A 24 2.52 6.95 -19.19
CA SER A 24 3.52 6.41 -18.26
C SER A 24 3.13 5.05 -17.69
N TYR A 25 1.84 4.74 -17.67
CA TYR A 25 1.29 3.51 -17.10
C TYR A 25 0.29 2.88 -18.08
N PRO A 26 0.77 2.35 -19.23
CA PRO A 26 -0.11 1.83 -20.27
C PRO A 26 -0.96 0.64 -19.79
N GLU A 27 -0.42 -0.11 -18.83
CA GLU A 27 -1.12 -1.22 -18.18
C GLU A 27 -1.87 -0.78 -16.92
N GLY A 28 -1.97 0.51 -16.60
CA GLY A 28 -2.49 1.03 -15.33
C GLY A 28 -1.48 0.94 -14.18
N VAL A 29 -1.84 1.48 -13.02
CA VAL A 29 -0.95 1.61 -11.86
C VAL A 29 -1.76 1.61 -10.56
N ASN A 30 -1.15 1.11 -9.47
CA ASN A 30 -1.69 1.30 -8.13
C ASN A 30 -1.40 2.74 -7.66
N VAL A 31 -2.38 3.37 -7.01
CA VAL A 31 -2.23 4.73 -6.50
C VAL A 31 -2.44 4.71 -5.01
N GLU A 32 -1.34 4.83 -4.27
CA GLU A 32 -1.34 4.94 -2.81
C GLU A 32 -1.43 6.41 -2.41
N PHE A 33 -2.45 6.78 -1.65
CA PHE A 33 -2.57 8.07 -0.99
C PHE A 33 -2.12 7.90 0.46
N VAL A 34 -1.22 8.77 0.91
CA VAL A 34 -0.59 8.63 2.22
C VAL A 34 -0.53 9.94 2.97
N GLN A 35 -0.78 9.88 4.26
CA GLN A 35 -0.66 11.00 5.19
C GLN A 35 0.35 10.61 6.27
N ILE A 36 1.39 11.43 6.45
CA ILE A 36 2.35 11.25 7.53
C ILE A 36 1.67 11.68 8.83
N THR A 37 1.50 10.74 9.75
CA THR A 37 0.78 10.95 11.02
C THR A 37 1.71 10.98 12.24
N GLY A 38 2.98 10.61 12.05
CA GLY A 38 4.04 10.69 13.07
C GLY A 38 5.42 10.59 12.43
N GLU A 39 6.47 10.56 13.27
CA GLU A 39 7.87 10.59 12.79
C GLU A 39 8.21 9.42 11.84
N ARG A 40 7.71 8.21 12.16
CA ARG A 40 7.94 6.98 11.40
C ARG A 40 6.62 6.23 11.12
N GLU A 41 5.53 6.97 11.09
CA GLU A 41 4.18 6.43 11.00
C GLU A 41 3.34 7.20 9.98
N LEU A 42 2.56 6.44 9.20
CA LEU A 42 1.68 7.00 8.20
C LEU A 42 0.39 6.20 8.09
N SER A 43 -0.68 6.89 7.69
CA SER A 43 -1.94 6.28 7.27
C SER A 43 -1.98 6.21 5.74
N MET A 44 -2.67 5.21 5.21
CA MET A 44 -2.68 4.91 3.77
C MET A 44 -4.07 4.57 3.28
N ARG A 45 -4.42 4.99 2.06
CA ARG A 45 -5.49 4.41 1.23
C ARG A 45 -4.91 4.04 -0.13
N VAL A 46 -5.53 3.10 -0.84
CA VAL A 46 -5.02 2.65 -2.13
C VAL A 46 -6.16 2.42 -3.11
N TYR A 47 -5.97 2.88 -4.35
CA TYR A 47 -6.69 2.37 -5.50
C TYR A 47 -5.81 1.34 -6.20
N GLU A 48 -6.21 0.07 -6.17
CA GLU A 48 -5.51 -1.01 -6.87
C GLU A 48 -6.01 -1.14 -8.29
N ARG A 49 -5.05 -1.23 -9.22
CA ARG A 49 -5.33 -1.46 -10.63
C ARG A 49 -6.20 -2.70 -10.80
N GLY A 50 -7.36 -2.51 -11.43
CA GLY A 50 -8.29 -3.60 -11.76
C GLY A 50 -9.16 -4.07 -10.59
N SER A 51 -8.93 -3.57 -9.37
CA SER A 51 -9.67 -3.97 -8.16
C SER A 51 -10.44 -2.82 -7.52
N GLY A 52 -10.06 -1.56 -7.76
CA GLY A 52 -10.64 -0.41 -7.08
C GLY A 52 -10.01 -0.15 -5.72
N GLU A 53 -10.73 0.53 -4.82
CA GLU A 53 -10.26 0.70 -3.44
C GLU A 53 -10.25 -0.64 -2.70
N THR A 54 -9.08 -1.02 -2.19
CA THR A 54 -8.91 -2.23 -1.36
C THR A 54 -8.53 -1.84 0.06
N ARG A 55 -8.74 -2.77 1.01
CA ARG A 55 -8.40 -2.51 2.42
C ARG A 55 -6.90 -2.56 2.70
N SER A 56 -6.11 -3.25 1.88
CA SER A 56 -4.66 -3.36 2.07
C SER A 56 -4.01 -3.85 0.78
N CYS A 57 -2.80 -3.35 0.50
CA CYS A 57 -2.00 -3.75 -0.65
C CYS A 57 -0.53 -3.91 -0.20
N GLY A 58 -0.06 -5.15 -0.04
CA GLY A 58 1.26 -5.41 0.54
C GLY A 58 2.43 -4.79 -0.25
N THR A 59 2.43 -4.94 -1.57
CA THR A 59 3.46 -4.32 -2.43
C THR A 59 3.36 -2.79 -2.44
N GLY A 60 2.14 -2.24 -2.43
CA GLY A 60 1.90 -0.81 -2.28
C GLY A 60 2.46 -0.26 -0.98
N THR A 61 2.29 -0.99 0.14
CA THR A 61 2.89 -0.64 1.44
C THR A 61 4.42 -0.59 1.38
N CYS A 62 5.06 -1.53 0.67
CA CYS A 62 6.52 -1.46 0.44
C CYS A 62 6.93 -0.22 -0.36
N ALA A 63 6.19 0.10 -1.44
CA ALA A 63 6.44 1.28 -2.25
C ALA A 63 6.30 2.58 -1.42
N VAL A 64 5.29 2.64 -0.56
CA VAL A 64 5.06 3.75 0.38
C VAL A 64 6.23 3.92 1.34
N ALA A 65 6.74 2.86 1.95
CA ALA A 65 7.86 2.96 2.88
C ALA A 65 9.13 3.53 2.20
N LEU A 66 9.45 3.07 0.98
CA LEU A 66 10.58 3.61 0.23
C LEU A 66 10.34 5.08 -0.17
N ALA A 67 9.15 5.40 -0.70
CA ALA A 67 8.78 6.75 -1.07
C ALA A 67 8.82 7.72 0.12
N ALA A 68 8.33 7.30 1.28
CA ALA A 68 8.36 8.09 2.52
C ALA A 68 9.80 8.35 2.97
N SER A 69 10.67 7.34 2.91
CA SER A 69 12.10 7.49 3.24
C SER A 69 12.80 8.52 2.35
N ILE A 70 12.49 8.53 1.06
CA ILE A 70 12.99 9.52 0.09
C ILE A 70 12.41 10.90 0.40
N HIS A 71 11.09 10.99 0.61
CA HIS A 71 10.38 12.24 0.88
C HIS A 71 10.90 12.96 2.12
N THR A 72 11.13 12.22 3.21
CA THR A 72 11.66 12.75 4.47
C THR A 72 13.18 12.84 4.51
N LYS A 73 13.88 12.52 3.40
CA LYS A 73 15.34 12.54 3.28
C LYS A 73 16.04 11.72 4.37
N SER A 74 15.43 10.61 4.77
CA SER A 74 15.95 9.79 5.86
C SER A 74 17.03 8.83 5.37
N ARG A 75 17.92 8.40 6.28
CA ARG A 75 18.99 7.46 5.97
C ARG A 75 18.51 6.02 6.16
N LEU A 76 19.00 5.11 5.32
CA LEU A 76 18.78 3.67 5.44
C LEU A 76 19.84 3.04 6.38
N PRO A 77 19.53 1.92 7.06
CA PRO A 77 18.24 1.22 7.07
C PRO A 77 17.19 1.97 7.87
N ILE A 78 15.91 1.75 7.54
CA ILE A 78 14.83 2.49 8.17
C ILE A 78 13.49 1.76 8.17
N THR A 79 12.73 1.88 9.26
CA THR A 79 11.44 1.20 9.43
C THR A 79 10.30 2.22 9.46
N TRP A 80 9.21 1.91 8.77
CA TRP A 80 7.97 2.66 8.74
C TRP A 80 6.81 1.80 9.25
N VAL A 81 5.97 2.40 10.08
CA VAL A 81 4.66 1.87 10.43
C VAL A 81 3.64 2.43 9.45
N ILE A 82 2.87 1.55 8.81
CA ILE A 82 1.91 1.91 7.76
C ILE A 82 0.55 1.35 8.14
N ASN A 83 -0.45 2.23 8.23
CA ASN A 83 -1.80 1.90 8.66
C ASN A 83 -2.81 2.05 7.51
N PRO A 84 -2.97 1.02 6.65
CA PRO A 84 -4.09 0.93 5.73
C PRO A 84 -5.39 0.53 6.49
N PRO A 85 -6.58 0.63 5.86
CA PRO A 85 -7.85 0.26 6.50
C PRO A 85 -7.91 -1.20 6.98
N GLY A 86 -7.13 -2.08 6.34
CA GLY A 86 -7.05 -3.51 6.65
C GLY A 86 -6.20 -3.85 7.88
N GLY A 87 -5.49 -2.88 8.45
CA GLY A 87 -4.71 -3.06 9.68
C GLY A 87 -3.22 -2.73 9.51
N ARG A 88 -2.56 -2.56 10.66
CA ARG A 88 -1.17 -2.09 10.78
C ARG A 88 -0.16 -3.05 10.15
N LEU A 89 0.76 -2.49 9.38
CA LEU A 89 1.91 -3.16 8.78
C LEU A 89 3.20 -2.43 9.16
N GLU A 90 4.31 -3.15 9.20
CA GLU A 90 5.65 -2.59 9.35
C GLU A 90 6.47 -2.91 8.12
N VAL A 91 7.16 -1.92 7.57
CA VAL A 91 8.10 -2.12 6.47
C VAL A 91 9.45 -1.54 6.83
N THR A 92 10.47 -2.38 6.76
CA THR A 92 11.88 -1.96 6.85
C THR A 92 12.48 -1.90 5.45
N ILE A 93 13.06 -0.76 5.10
CA ILE A 93 13.94 -0.62 3.94
C ILE A 93 15.38 -0.77 4.44
N ASP A 94 16.08 -1.80 3.98
CA ASP A 94 17.46 -2.07 4.40
C ASP A 94 18.47 -1.14 3.69
N ALA A 95 19.76 -1.28 4.02
CA ALA A 95 20.82 -0.47 3.41
C ALA A 95 21.03 -0.71 1.90
N HIS A 96 20.48 -1.80 1.35
CA HIS A 96 20.52 -2.17 -0.06
C HIS A 96 19.22 -1.82 -0.80
N SER A 97 18.31 -1.09 -0.14
CA SER A 97 16.98 -0.74 -0.65
C SER A 97 16.03 -1.92 -0.85
N ASN A 98 16.27 -3.06 -0.18
CA ASN A 98 15.28 -4.14 -0.12
C ASN A 98 14.20 -3.81 0.92
N ALA A 99 12.97 -4.20 0.63
CA ALA A 99 11.85 -4.06 1.55
C ALA A 99 11.57 -5.38 2.27
N VAL A 100 11.50 -5.33 3.60
CA VAL A 100 10.98 -6.40 4.46
C VAL A 100 9.65 -5.93 5.03
N LEU A 101 8.57 -6.61 4.66
CA LEU A 101 7.22 -6.34 5.16
C LEU A 101 6.82 -7.35 6.23
N VAL A 102 6.33 -6.85 7.35
CA VAL A 102 5.79 -7.63 8.47
C VAL A 102 4.35 -7.21 8.72
N GLY A 103 3.47 -8.21 8.83
CA GLY A 103 2.06 -8.02 9.12
C GLY A 103 1.42 -9.30 9.66
N PRO A 104 0.23 -9.20 10.28
CA PRO A 104 -0.48 -10.37 10.79
C PRO A 104 -1.02 -11.25 9.65
N ALA A 105 -1.08 -12.55 9.90
CA ALA A 105 -1.81 -13.52 9.07
C ALA A 105 -2.71 -14.35 9.98
N VAL A 106 -3.96 -14.55 9.57
CA VAL A 106 -4.96 -15.28 10.36
C VAL A 106 -5.61 -16.33 9.48
N LEU A 107 -5.54 -17.59 9.91
CA LEU A 107 -6.30 -18.68 9.30
C LEU A 107 -7.74 -18.62 9.80
N ILE A 108 -8.69 -18.33 8.90
CA ILE A 108 -10.11 -18.22 9.26
C ILE A 108 -10.79 -19.59 9.26
N LYS A 109 -10.58 -20.37 8.20
CA LYS A 109 -11.16 -21.71 8.03
C LYS A 109 -10.40 -22.48 6.95
N ASP A 110 -10.24 -23.78 7.15
CA ASP A 110 -9.85 -24.72 6.10
C ASP A 110 -11.09 -25.41 5.51
N VAL A 111 -11.16 -25.48 4.18
CA VAL A 111 -12.29 -26.05 3.44
C VAL A 111 -11.76 -26.95 2.32
N ASP A 112 -12.26 -28.19 2.26
CA ASP A 112 -12.07 -29.06 1.10
C ASP A 112 -13.13 -28.72 0.04
N ILE A 113 -12.67 -28.35 -1.15
CA ILE A 113 -13.53 -27.99 -2.29
C ILE A 113 -13.56 -29.06 -3.39
N SER A 114 -12.98 -30.24 -3.13
CA SER A 114 -12.86 -31.31 -4.13
C SER A 114 -14.21 -31.77 -4.68
N GLU A 115 -15.28 -31.68 -3.88
CA GLU A 115 -16.64 -32.01 -4.32
C GLU A 115 -17.20 -31.06 -5.40
N TYR A 116 -16.64 -29.85 -5.57
CA TYR A 116 -17.07 -28.86 -6.57
C TYR A 116 -16.21 -28.88 -7.85
N LEU A 117 -15.13 -29.66 -7.88
CA LEU A 117 -14.30 -29.82 -9.07
C LEU A 117 -14.99 -30.83 -10.01
N ILE A 118 -15.59 -30.34 -11.09
CA ILE A 118 -16.14 -31.19 -12.14
C ILE A 118 -14.96 -31.81 -12.91
N ALA A 119 -14.93 -33.15 -12.98
CA ALA A 119 -14.01 -33.92 -13.80
C ALA A 119 -14.33 -33.82 -15.30
#